data_AF-A0AAE1V4Q2-F1
#
_entry.id   AF-A0AAE1V4Q2-F1
#
_cell.length_a   1.000
_cell.length_b   1.000
_cell.length_c   1.000
_cell.angle_alpha   90.00
_cell.angle_beta   90.00
_cell.angle_gamma   90.00
#
_symmetry.space_group_name_H-M   'P 1'
#
loop_
_entity.id
_entity.type
_entity.pdbx_description
1 polymer ?
#
loop_
_entity_poly.entity_id
_entity_poly.type
_entity_poly.pdbx_seq_one_letter_code
_entity_poly.pdbx_strand_id
1 'polypeptide(L)'
;MEACVTPYPETTNSDQVAGGELKPFPERLNAIPPRIASGSLPGVSVESFQEDNKLWKKHVKAYKRVNKLLDTRRYRNILDMNAGLGSFAAALESSKICNAEDILLEMDRILRPEGAVIFRDHADILGQVKRIAAGMRWKTKMVDHEDGPLIPEKVLFAVKRYWVVGDNNSTILR
;
A
#
# COMPACT_ATOMS: atom_id res chain seq x y z
N MET A 1 12.77 22.77 -10.26
CA MET A 1 12.43 21.44 -9.72
C MET A 1 12.14 20.58 -10.92
N GLU A 2 12.97 19.56 -11.17
CA GLU A 2 12.74 18.62 -12.27
C GLU A 2 11.50 17.78 -11.96
N ALA A 3 10.68 17.47 -12.97
CA ALA A 3 9.52 16.63 -12.78
C ALA A 3 9.97 15.19 -12.48
N CYS A 4 9.51 14.60 -11.37
CA CYS A 4 9.75 13.19 -11.03
C CYS A 4 8.93 12.21 -11.90
N VAL A 5 8.53 12.62 -13.09
CA VAL A 5 7.70 11.84 -14.02
C VAL A 5 8.62 11.30 -15.11
N THR A 6 8.69 9.98 -15.26
CA THR A 6 9.42 9.36 -16.38
C THR A 6 8.54 9.36 -17.63
N PRO A 7 8.84 10.22 -18.63
CA PRO A 7 8.00 10.34 -19.82
C PRO A 7 7.92 9.00 -20.56
N TYR A 8 6.80 8.77 -21.24
CA TYR A 8 6.68 7.60 -22.10
C TYR A 8 7.62 7.71 -23.30
N PRO A 9 8.12 6.58 -23.84
CA PRO A 9 8.87 6.60 -25.09
C PRO A 9 8.02 7.16 -26.23
N GLU A 10 8.64 7.97 -27.08
CA GLU A 10 8.02 8.48 -28.31
C GLU A 10 7.69 7.31 -29.27
N THR A 11 6.53 7.38 -29.90
CA THR A 11 6.07 6.39 -30.89
C THR A 11 6.12 6.99 -32.29
N THR A 12 6.68 6.26 -33.25
CA THR A 12 6.81 6.76 -34.63
C THR A 12 5.53 6.62 -35.46
N ASN A 13 4.63 5.71 -35.09
CA ASN A 13 3.38 5.40 -35.82
C ASN A 13 2.16 5.43 -34.89
N SER A 14 0.97 5.74 -35.43
CA SER A 14 -0.30 5.75 -34.67
C SER A 14 -0.69 4.40 -34.06
N ASP A 15 -0.19 3.32 -34.65
CA ASP A 15 -0.53 1.94 -34.27
C ASP A 15 0.37 1.39 -33.15
N GLN A 16 1.43 2.12 -32.77
CA GLN A 16 2.31 1.71 -31.68
C GLN A 16 1.80 2.21 -30.33
N VAL A 17 1.82 1.33 -29.33
CA VAL A 17 1.46 1.69 -27.95
C VAL A 17 2.68 2.25 -27.24
N ALA A 18 2.60 3.51 -26.80
CA ALA A 18 3.68 4.15 -26.05
C ALA A 18 4.00 3.37 -24.76
N GLY A 19 5.25 2.90 -24.65
CA GLY A 19 5.68 2.04 -23.54
C GLY A 19 5.39 0.54 -23.71
N GLY A 20 4.92 0.10 -24.89
CA GLY A 20 4.78 -1.29 -25.31
C GLY A 20 3.43 -1.93 -24.98
N GLU A 21 3.10 -3.01 -25.72
CA GLU A 21 1.84 -3.74 -25.58
C GLU A 21 1.80 -4.57 -24.29
N LEU A 22 0.73 -4.43 -23.51
CA LEU A 22 0.54 -5.16 -22.27
C LEU A 22 -0.19 -6.48 -22.53
N LYS A 23 0.23 -7.56 -21.85
CA LYS A 23 -0.50 -8.82 -21.84
C LYS A 23 -1.92 -8.64 -21.29
N PRO A 24 -2.90 -9.48 -21.71
CA PRO A 24 -4.23 -9.46 -21.12
C PRO A 24 -4.21 -9.93 -19.67
N PHE A 25 -5.27 -9.60 -18.92
CA PHE A 25 -5.48 -10.13 -17.59
C PHE A 25 -5.94 -11.61 -17.67
N PRO A 26 -5.49 -12.53 -16.78
CA PRO A 26 -4.68 -12.31 -15.57
C PRO A 26 -3.16 -12.41 -15.78
N GLU A 27 -2.70 -12.78 -16.97
CA GLU A 27 -1.27 -12.98 -17.28
C GLU A 27 -0.43 -11.73 -16.98
N ARG A 28 -1.01 -10.55 -17.22
CA ARG A 28 -0.42 -9.25 -16.88
C ARG A 28 0.05 -9.12 -15.43
N LEU A 29 -0.52 -9.88 -14.49
CA LEU A 29 -0.15 -9.83 -13.08
C LEU A 29 1.29 -10.27 -12.81
N ASN A 30 1.85 -11.15 -13.65
CA ASN A 30 3.22 -11.66 -13.48
C ASN A 30 4.12 -11.34 -14.68
N ALA A 31 3.59 -10.72 -15.74
CA ALA A 31 4.37 -10.34 -16.90
C ALA A 31 5.24 -9.11 -16.58
N ILE A 32 6.49 -9.13 -17.05
CA ILE A 32 7.37 -7.97 -16.95
C ILE A 32 6.81 -6.84 -17.82
N PRO A 33 6.56 -5.64 -17.27
CA PRO A 33 6.13 -4.49 -18.06
C PRO A 33 7.12 -4.18 -19.19
N PRO A 34 6.66 -3.93 -20.43
CA PRO A 34 7.56 -3.68 -21.55
C PRO A 34 8.50 -2.48 -21.32
N ARG A 35 8.06 -1.46 -20.57
CA ARG A 35 8.90 -0.31 -20.18
C ARG A 35 10.12 -0.68 -19.33
N ILE A 36 10.01 -1.71 -18.50
CA ILE A 36 11.12 -2.24 -17.69
C ILE A 36 12.02 -3.09 -18.59
N ALA A 37 11.43 -3.96 -19.41
CA ALA A 37 12.17 -4.79 -20.36
C ALA A 37 12.97 -3.96 -21.39
N SER A 38 12.44 -2.80 -21.79
CA SER A 38 13.10 -1.89 -22.73
C SER A 38 14.15 -0.97 -22.08
N GLY A 39 14.33 -1.03 -20.75
CA GLY A 39 15.27 -0.15 -20.03
C GLY A 39 14.89 1.33 -20.01
N SER A 40 13.62 1.67 -20.31
CA SER A 40 13.16 3.07 -20.36
C SER A 40 13.03 3.76 -18.99
N LEU A 41 13.15 2.98 -17.91
CA LEU A 41 12.99 3.45 -16.55
C LEU A 41 14.37 3.48 -15.85
N PRO A 42 14.96 4.66 -15.64
CA PRO A 42 16.22 4.76 -14.90
C PRO A 42 16.03 4.25 -13.47
N GLY A 43 16.89 3.35 -13.02
CA GLY A 43 16.86 2.76 -11.68
C GLY A 43 15.95 1.55 -11.48
N VAL A 44 15.25 1.07 -12.52
CA VAL A 44 14.41 -0.14 -12.45
C VAL A 44 14.83 -1.13 -13.55
N SER A 45 15.34 -2.30 -13.15
CA SER A 45 15.73 -3.37 -14.07
C SER A 45 14.74 -4.53 -14.04
N VAL A 46 14.88 -5.45 -14.98
CA VAL A 46 14.07 -6.67 -15.02
C VAL A 46 14.33 -7.52 -13.78
N GLU A 47 15.58 -7.60 -13.35
CA GLU A 47 16.01 -8.34 -12.16
C GLU A 47 15.38 -7.74 -10.91
N SER A 48 15.47 -6.41 -10.73
CA SER A 48 14.89 -5.75 -9.55
C SER A 48 13.37 -5.92 -9.49
N PHE A 49 12.67 -5.88 -10.64
CA PHE A 49 11.24 -6.19 -10.71
C PHE A 49 10.91 -7.64 -10.34
N GLN A 50 11.72 -8.60 -10.78
CA GLN A 50 11.51 -10.02 -10.45
C GLN A 50 11.76 -10.30 -8.97
N GLU A 51 12.78 -9.68 -8.38
CA GLU A 51 13.09 -9.76 -6.96
C GLU A 51 11.97 -9.15 -6.12
N ASP A 52 11.49 -7.96 -6.50
CA ASP A 52 10.34 -7.31 -5.88
C ASP A 52 9.09 -8.21 -5.93
N ASN A 53 8.78 -8.80 -7.09
CA ASN A 53 7.67 -9.76 -7.21
C ASN A 53 7.81 -10.99 -6.29
N LYS A 54 9.03 -11.50 -6.09
CA LYS A 54 9.28 -12.61 -5.14
C LYS A 54 9.05 -12.15 -3.72
N LEU A 55 9.53 -10.95 -3.38
CA LEU A 55 9.38 -10.33 -2.07
C LEU A 55 7.89 -10.07 -1.76
N TRP A 56 7.13 -9.52 -2.70
CA TRP A 56 5.69 -9.33 -2.55
C TRP A 56 4.90 -10.63 -2.36
N LYS A 57 5.29 -11.70 -3.05
CA LYS A 57 4.69 -13.03 -2.82
C LYS A 57 4.92 -13.52 -1.38
N LYS A 58 6.12 -13.26 -0.83
CA LYS A 58 6.44 -13.55 0.58
C LYS A 58 5.59 -12.70 1.53
N HIS A 59 5.54 -11.39 1.30
CA HIS A 59 4.75 -10.44 2.10
C HIS A 59 3.26 -10.82 2.15
N VAL A 60 2.64 -11.01 0.98
CA VAL A 60 1.22 -11.38 0.89
C VAL A 60 0.94 -12.70 1.62
N LYS A 61 1.87 -13.67 1.55
CA LYS A 61 1.74 -14.92 2.32
C LYS A 61 1.84 -14.69 3.82
N ALA A 62 2.68 -13.77 4.29
CA ALA A 62 2.72 -13.37 5.70
C ALA A 62 1.43 -12.69 6.14
N TYR A 63 0.90 -11.77 5.33
CA TYR A 63 -0.33 -11.04 5.63
C TYR A 63 -1.52 -11.97 5.78
N LYS A 64 -1.66 -12.95 4.89
CA LYS A 64 -2.75 -13.95 4.95
C LYS A 64 -2.73 -14.79 6.23
N ARG A 65 -1.54 -15.06 6.80
CA ARG A 65 -1.42 -15.79 8.08
C ARG A 65 -2.02 -15.00 9.24
N VAL A 66 -1.82 -13.68 9.24
CA VAL A 66 -2.28 -12.78 10.32
C VAL A 66 -3.72 -12.33 10.11
N ASN A 67 -4.10 -12.11 8.86
CA ASN A 67 -5.35 -11.52 8.44
C ASN A 67 -6.04 -12.42 7.40
N LYS A 68 -6.77 -13.41 7.92
CA LYS A 68 -7.53 -14.37 7.10
C LYS A 68 -8.58 -13.71 6.20
N LEU A 69 -8.95 -12.45 6.46
CA LEU A 69 -9.94 -11.74 5.64
C LEU A 69 -9.44 -11.43 4.23
N LEU A 70 -8.12 -11.36 4.02
CA LEU A 70 -7.52 -11.11 2.70
C LEU A 70 -7.92 -12.16 1.66
N ASP A 71 -8.17 -13.41 2.07
CA ASP A 71 -8.61 -14.49 1.17
C ASP A 71 -10.13 -14.55 0.99
N THR A 72 -10.89 -13.85 1.83
CA THR A 72 -12.36 -13.98 1.89
C THR A 72 -13.12 -13.00 0.99
N ARG A 73 -12.41 -12.19 0.17
CA ARG A 73 -12.96 -11.09 -0.64
C ARG A 73 -13.80 -10.06 0.14
N ARG A 74 -13.74 -10.07 1.47
CA ARG A 74 -14.47 -9.10 2.32
C ARG A 74 -13.90 -7.69 2.18
N TYR A 75 -12.59 -7.58 1.98
CA TYR A 75 -12.01 -6.28 1.67
C TYR A 75 -12.46 -5.82 0.30
N ARG A 76 -13.15 -4.68 0.29
CA ARG A 76 -13.61 -4.02 -0.93
C ARG A 76 -12.44 -3.40 -1.70
N ASN A 77 -11.42 -2.93 -0.98
CA ASN A 77 -10.18 -2.39 -1.51
C ASN A 77 -9.08 -2.50 -0.44
N ILE A 78 -7.83 -2.67 -0.90
CA ILE A 78 -6.64 -2.76 -0.07
C ILE A 78 -5.65 -1.72 -0.58
N LEU A 79 -5.20 -0.83 0.30
CA LEU A 79 -4.11 0.11 0.03
C LEU A 79 -2.87 -0.35 0.80
N ASP A 80 -1.72 -0.42 0.13
CA ASP A 80 -0.44 -0.75 0.76
C ASP A 80 0.49 0.44 0.64
N MET A 81 1.06 0.86 1.77
CA MET A 81 1.86 2.08 1.88
C MET A 81 3.36 1.79 1.97
N ASN A 82 3.85 0.76 1.29
CA ASN A 82 5.29 0.51 1.14
C ASN A 82 5.89 1.39 0.02
N ALA A 83 6.30 2.61 0.37
CA ALA A 83 6.96 3.53 -0.57
C ALA A 83 8.48 3.50 -0.34
N GLY A 84 9.23 2.81 -1.21
CA GLY A 84 10.66 2.52 -1.03
C GLY A 84 11.64 3.71 -1.10
N LEU A 85 11.20 4.93 -1.42
CA LEU A 85 12.03 6.13 -1.51
C LEU A 85 11.40 7.25 -0.69
N GLY A 86 11.59 7.20 0.64
CA GLY A 86 10.95 8.10 1.60
C GLY A 86 9.50 7.71 1.84
N SER A 87 9.30 6.65 2.63
CA SER A 87 8.00 6.05 2.92
C SER A 87 7.00 7.06 3.51
N PHE A 88 5.81 6.59 3.86
CA PHE A 88 4.84 7.38 4.63
C PHE A 88 5.49 8.16 5.79
N ALA A 89 6.52 7.61 6.45
CA ALA A 89 7.37 8.30 7.41
C ALA A 89 8.00 9.61 6.92
N ALA A 90 8.56 9.67 5.70
CA ALA A 90 9.14 10.89 5.16
C ALA A 90 8.08 11.98 4.97
N ALA A 91 6.84 11.58 4.62
CA ALA A 91 5.72 12.51 4.61
C ALA A 91 5.35 12.95 6.04
N LEU A 92 5.39 12.06 7.03
CA LEU A 92 5.12 12.42 8.44
C LEU A 92 6.18 13.35 9.05
N GLU A 93 7.44 13.18 8.67
CA GLU A 93 8.57 13.96 9.18
C GLU A 93 8.75 15.30 8.43
N SER A 94 8.30 15.35 7.18
CA SER A 94 8.26 16.56 6.36
C SER A 94 7.16 17.52 6.81
N SER A 95 7.49 18.40 7.76
CA SER A 95 6.64 19.51 8.25
C SER A 95 6.17 20.51 7.18
N LYS A 96 6.57 20.36 5.91
CA LYS A 96 6.30 21.32 4.83
C LYS A 96 5.38 20.79 3.73
N ILE A 97 5.10 19.48 3.64
CA ILE A 97 4.47 18.91 2.44
C ILE A 97 3.12 18.23 2.73
N CYS A 98 2.96 17.41 3.77
CA CYS A 98 1.65 16.88 4.22
C CYS A 98 1.75 16.37 5.67
N ASN A 99 0.80 16.69 6.57
CA ASN A 99 0.78 16.04 7.88
C ASN A 99 0.21 14.62 7.79
N ALA A 100 0.52 13.76 8.78
CA ALA A 100 -0.04 12.41 8.89
C ALA A 100 -1.57 12.39 8.82
N GLU A 101 -2.20 13.40 9.42
CA GLU A 101 -3.65 13.58 9.49
C GLU A 101 -4.23 13.82 8.10
N ASP A 102 -3.64 14.73 7.32
CA ASP A 102 -4.10 15.05 5.97
C ASP A 102 -4.07 13.82 5.07
N ILE A 103 -3.00 13.03 5.14
CA ILE A 103 -2.86 11.81 4.35
C ILE A 103 -3.90 10.76 4.78
N LEU A 104 -4.09 10.56 6.08
CA LEU A 104 -5.08 9.60 6.59
C LEU A 104 -6.52 10.04 6.27
N LEU A 105 -6.79 11.34 6.23
CA LEU A 105 -8.08 11.89 5.78
C LEU A 105 -8.31 11.64 4.29
N GLU A 106 -7.31 11.86 3.43
CA GLU A 106 -7.40 11.52 2.00
C GLU A 106 -7.58 10.01 1.79
N MET A 107 -6.90 9.18 2.58
CA MET A 107 -7.14 7.74 2.59
C MET A 107 -8.58 7.43 3.01
N ASP A 108 -9.10 8.04 4.07
CA ASP A 108 -10.48 7.83 4.51
C ASP A 108 -11.48 8.19 3.41
N ARG A 109 -11.26 9.30 2.71
CA ARG A 109 -12.09 9.72 1.57
C ARG A 109 -12.12 8.68 0.45
N ILE A 110 -11.00 8.01 0.17
CA ILE A 110 -10.86 7.02 -0.90
C ILE A 110 -11.34 5.63 -0.47
N LEU A 111 -11.12 5.25 0.79
CA LEU A 111 -11.50 3.96 1.32
C LEU A 111 -13.02 3.84 1.44
N ARG A 112 -13.56 2.81 0.81
CA ARG A 112 -14.95 2.41 1.03
C ARG A 112 -15.10 1.82 2.44
N PRO A 113 -16.32 1.77 2.99
CA PRO A 113 -16.59 0.99 4.19
C PRO A 113 -16.06 -0.45 4.05
N GLU A 114 -15.47 -0.96 5.13
CA GLU A 114 -14.78 -2.26 5.17
C GLU A 114 -13.53 -2.35 4.28
N GLY A 115 -13.03 -1.22 3.75
CA GLY A 115 -11.72 -1.14 3.11
C GLY A 115 -10.58 -1.30 4.12
N ALA A 116 -9.43 -1.81 3.65
CA ALA A 116 -8.24 -1.98 4.47
C ALA A 116 -7.05 -1.19 3.95
N VAL A 117 -6.21 -0.74 4.87
CA VAL A 117 -4.87 -0.21 4.62
C VAL A 117 -3.87 -1.06 5.37
N ILE A 118 -2.74 -1.35 4.72
CA ILE A 118 -1.60 -2.02 5.30
C ILE A 118 -0.45 -1.01 5.30
N PHE A 119 -0.04 -0.60 6.49
CA PHE A 119 1.13 0.25 6.68
C PHE A 119 2.32 -0.61 7.08
N ARG A 120 3.46 -0.38 6.45
CA ARG A 120 4.76 -0.94 6.81
C ARG A 120 5.72 0.20 7.06
N ASP A 121 6.19 0.32 8.29
CA ASP A 121 7.13 1.36 8.70
C ASP A 121 7.72 1.03 10.07
N HIS A 122 8.60 1.89 10.57
CA HIS A 122 9.13 1.81 11.93
C HIS A 122 8.03 1.89 13.00
N ALA A 123 8.26 1.21 14.12
CA ALA A 123 7.26 1.05 15.18
C ALA A 123 6.76 2.37 15.80
N ASP A 124 7.62 3.38 15.88
CA ASP A 124 7.32 4.73 16.39
C ASP A 124 6.38 5.49 15.43
N ILE A 125 6.69 5.48 14.14
CA ILE A 125 5.84 6.04 13.07
C ILE A 125 4.47 5.36 13.09
N LEU A 126 4.43 4.03 13.08
CA LEU A 126 3.17 3.29 13.14
C LEU A 126 2.41 3.52 14.45
N GLY A 127 3.11 3.84 15.54
CA GLY A 127 2.50 4.28 16.80
C GLY A 127 1.72 5.58 16.65
N GLN A 128 2.25 6.57 15.92
CA GLN A 128 1.53 7.81 15.60
C GLN A 128 0.32 7.55 14.71
N VAL A 129 0.50 6.79 13.64
CA VAL A 129 -0.56 6.44 12.68
C VAL A 129 -1.71 5.72 13.37
N LYS A 130 -1.39 4.76 14.25
CA LYS A 130 -2.37 4.02 15.04
C LYS A 130 -3.22 4.95 15.92
N ARG A 131 -2.62 5.99 16.52
CA ARG A 131 -3.36 6.96 17.35
C ARG A 131 -4.37 7.74 16.52
N ILE A 132 -3.95 8.27 15.37
CA ILE A 132 -4.84 9.04 14.48
C ILE A 132 -5.95 8.14 13.93
N ALA A 133 -5.61 6.97 13.40
CA ALA A 133 -6.56 6.00 12.87
C ALA A 133 -7.58 5.55 13.93
N ALA A 134 -7.16 5.38 15.19
CA ALA A 134 -8.07 5.09 16.30
C ALA A 134 -9.06 6.24 16.56
N GLY A 135 -8.59 7.50 16.49
CA GLY A 135 -9.45 8.69 16.55
C GLY A 135 -10.48 8.75 15.42
N MET A 136 -10.10 8.27 14.23
CA MET A 136 -10.99 8.09 13.07
C MET A 136 -11.90 6.86 13.19
N ARG A 137 -11.86 6.13 14.31
CA ARG A 137 -12.62 4.89 14.61
C ARG A 137 -12.24 3.68 13.76
N TRP A 138 -11.10 3.71 13.07
CA TRP A 138 -10.61 2.58 12.29
C TRP A 138 -10.20 1.43 13.23
N LYS A 139 -10.44 0.19 12.80
CA LYS A 139 -9.97 -0.98 13.54
C LYS A 139 -8.53 -1.28 13.16
N THR A 140 -7.61 -1.11 14.10
CA THR A 140 -6.17 -1.32 13.86
C THR A 140 -5.64 -2.60 14.53
N LYS A 141 -4.71 -3.29 13.88
CA LYS A 141 -3.93 -4.40 14.44
C LYS A 141 -2.48 -4.28 14.00
N MET A 142 -1.58 -4.07 14.95
CA MET A 142 -0.13 -4.05 14.70
C MET A 142 0.44 -5.45 14.93
N VAL A 143 1.37 -5.87 14.09
CA VAL A 143 2.10 -7.14 14.21
C VAL A 143 3.57 -6.95 13.87
N ASP A 144 4.39 -7.90 14.30
CA ASP A 144 5.82 -7.94 13.98
C ASP A 144 6.07 -8.13 12.48
N HIS A 145 7.27 -7.71 12.06
CA HIS A 145 7.76 -8.00 10.72
C HIS A 145 7.79 -9.52 10.48
N GLU A 146 7.57 -9.91 9.23
CA GLU A 146 7.52 -11.33 8.82
C GLU A 146 8.84 -12.09 9.00
N ASP A 147 9.95 -11.37 9.06
CA ASP A 147 11.28 -11.91 9.34
C ASP A 147 11.64 -11.94 10.84
N GLY A 148 10.76 -11.44 11.70
CA GLY A 148 10.86 -11.63 13.16
C GLY A 148 10.58 -10.37 13.99
N PRO A 149 10.48 -10.54 15.33
CA PRO A 149 10.12 -9.47 16.26
C PRO A 149 11.26 -8.45 16.50
N LEU A 150 12.51 -8.83 16.22
CA LEU A 150 13.68 -7.96 16.45
C LEU A 150 13.87 -6.90 15.35
N ILE A 151 13.12 -7.00 14.26
CA ILE A 151 13.16 -6.01 13.18
C ILE A 151 12.38 -4.78 13.65
N PRO A 152 12.95 -3.56 13.47
CA PRO A 152 12.35 -2.33 13.95
C PRO A 152 11.08 -1.96 13.16
N GLU A 153 11.01 -2.34 11.89
CA GLU A 153 9.81 -2.23 11.07
C GLU A 153 8.70 -3.16 11.59
N LYS A 154 7.47 -2.68 11.53
CA LYS A 154 6.27 -3.44 11.91
C LYS A 154 5.23 -3.33 10.80
N VAL A 155 4.18 -4.12 10.92
CA VAL A 155 3.04 -4.07 9.99
C VAL A 155 1.79 -3.67 10.75
N LEU A 156 1.15 -2.58 10.35
CA LEU A 156 -0.12 -2.12 10.89
C LEU A 156 -1.23 -2.37 9.88
N PHE A 157 -2.14 -3.27 10.19
CA PHE A 157 -3.40 -3.46 9.47
C PHE A 157 -4.44 -2.50 10.04
N ALA A 158 -5.01 -1.64 9.20
CA ALA A 158 -6.08 -0.74 9.58
C ALA A 158 -7.30 -0.97 8.69
N VAL A 159 -8.48 -1.11 9.29
CA VAL A 159 -9.73 -1.37 8.56
C VAL A 159 -10.71 -0.25 8.87
N LYS A 160 -11.17 0.43 7.82
CA LYS A 160 -12.23 1.43 7.92
C LYS A 160 -13.53 0.69 8.21
N ARG A 161 -14.14 0.92 9.36
CA ARG A 161 -15.48 0.35 9.63
C ARG A 161 -16.53 1.24 9.00
N TYR A 162 -17.70 0.66 8.78
CA TYR A 162 -18.90 1.44 8.61
C TYR A 162 -19.30 1.99 9.98
N TRP A 163 -19.50 3.30 10.08
CA TRP A 163 -20.12 3.95 11.23
C TRP A 163 -21.16 4.94 10.75
N VAL A 164 -22.36 4.83 11.31
CA VAL A 164 -23.42 5.83 11.18
C VAL A 164 -23.44 6.63 12.48
N VAL A 165 -23.66 7.94 12.40
CA VAL A 165 -23.85 8.78 13.59
C VAL A 165 -25.15 8.31 14.27
N GLY A 166 -25.01 7.51 15.34
CA GLY A 166 -26.15 6.90 16.04
C GLY A 166 -25.89 5.52 16.66
N ASP A 167 -24.79 4.84 16.34
CA ASP A 167 -24.49 3.50 16.89
C ASP A 167 -23.99 3.55 18.35
N ASN A 168 -24.88 3.89 19.28
CA ASN A 168 -24.77 3.51 20.68
C ASN A 168 -25.28 2.07 20.84
N ASN A 169 -24.51 1.07 20.40
CA ASN A 169 -24.76 -0.31 20.79
C ASN A 169 -23.56 -0.87 21.54
N SER A 170 -23.58 -0.62 22.85
CA SER A 170 -22.99 -1.47 23.87
C SER A 170 -23.61 -2.87 23.79
N THR A 171 -23.11 -3.71 22.89
CA THR A 171 -23.40 -5.15 22.96
C THR A 171 -22.25 -5.83 23.68
N ILE A 172 -22.34 -5.83 25.00
CA ILE A 172 -21.65 -6.79 25.87
C ILE A 172 -22.19 -8.17 25.48
N LEU A 173 -21.38 -8.97 24.80
CA LEU A 173 -21.67 -10.39 24.61
C LEU A 173 -21.33 -11.11 25.93
N ARG A 174 -22.36 -11.73 26.52
CA ARG A 174 -22.21 -12.84 27.47
C ARG A 174 -21.76 -14.09 26.73
#